data_AF-X1TR39-F1
#
_entry.id   AF-X1TR39-F1
#
_cell.length_a   1.000
_cell.length_b   1.000
_cell.length_c   1.000
_cell.angle_alpha   90.00
_cell.angle_beta   90.00
_cell.angle_gamma   90.00
#
_symmetry.space_group_name_H-M   'P 1'
#
loop_
_entity.id
_entity.type
_entity.pdbx_description
1 polymer ?
#
loop_
_entity_poly.entity_id
_entity_poly.type
_entity_poly.pdbx_seq_one_letter_code
_entity_poly.pdbx_strand_id
1 'polypeptide(L)'
;PPDVYAKLEHRGYINDDNRAYFTGDMRNQAWDKDRVEALMESYRVLLSTGEIRELYLRGMFGKDDEAKAEAISRLMQHGISESDAKQLFSIFFYIPPAADMINWAAKEVFEPDAIERYGLDEEFELLDLSLFAQAGISPEQAKNYWRAHWQHPGLNTIQELLHRTDFTQADMEQWFRLVEIPPFWREKLIAISYSPFTRVDIRRMYREAILSEAEVLEANKQIGYDDWHAQKLTDWIVKYYSPDDTGEDKEARDMTKTEILNGYE
;
A
#
# COMPACT_ATOMS: atom_id res chain seq x y z
N PRO A 1 27.21 56.02 7.55
CA PRO A 1 27.70 54.96 8.46
C PRO A 1 27.67 53.57 7.77
N PRO A 2 28.54 52.62 8.16
CA PRO A 2 28.82 51.35 7.46
C PRO A 2 27.58 50.51 7.16
N ASP A 3 26.59 50.53 8.06
CA ASP A 3 25.29 49.90 7.91
C ASP A 3 24.49 50.39 6.68
N VAL A 4 24.54 51.70 6.42
CA VAL A 4 23.90 52.31 5.25
C VAL A 4 24.60 51.86 3.97
N TYR A 5 25.94 51.83 3.95
CA TYR A 5 26.69 51.35 2.78
C TYR A 5 26.44 49.86 2.52
N ALA A 6 26.39 49.04 3.58
CA ALA A 6 26.05 47.62 3.48
C ALA A 6 24.70 47.39 2.82
N LYS A 7 23.68 48.16 3.24
CA LYS A 7 22.35 48.10 2.65
C LYS A 7 22.32 48.60 1.20
N LEU A 8 23.11 49.62 0.85
CA LEU A 8 23.21 50.13 -0.52
C LEU A 8 23.90 49.11 -1.44
N GLU A 9 24.96 48.47 -0.97
CA GLU A 9 25.68 47.43 -1.74
C GLU A 9 24.79 46.21 -2.00
N HIS A 10 24.19 45.62 -0.97
CA HIS A 10 23.33 44.43 -1.12
C HIS A 10 22.04 44.68 -1.91
N ARG A 11 21.67 45.96 -2.11
CA ARG A 11 20.53 46.36 -2.96
C ARG A 11 20.96 46.80 -4.36
N GLY A 12 22.25 46.69 -4.70
CA GLY A 12 22.77 47.00 -6.03
C GLY A 12 22.90 48.49 -6.34
N TYR A 13 22.83 49.38 -5.35
CA TYR A 13 23.06 50.82 -5.55
C TYR A 13 24.55 51.19 -5.62
N ILE A 14 25.42 50.34 -5.07
CA ILE A 14 26.87 50.45 -5.25
C ILE A 14 27.28 49.53 -6.40
N ASN A 15 27.81 50.12 -7.47
CA ASN A 15 28.25 49.45 -8.69
C ASN A 15 29.68 49.89 -9.05
N ASP A 16 30.27 49.31 -10.10
CA ASP A 16 31.67 49.58 -10.44
C ASP A 16 31.96 51.06 -10.74
N ASP A 17 30.97 51.80 -11.26
CA ASP A 17 31.11 53.22 -11.58
C ASP A 17 31.20 54.12 -10.34
N ASN A 18 30.52 53.73 -9.24
CA ASN A 18 30.44 54.56 -8.02
C ASN A 18 31.15 53.95 -6.79
N ARG A 19 31.66 52.71 -6.89
CA ARG A 19 32.35 51.99 -5.80
C ARG A 19 33.54 52.76 -5.23
N ALA A 20 34.30 53.45 -6.08
CA ALA A 20 35.45 54.25 -5.66
C ALA A 20 35.06 55.42 -4.74
N TYR A 21 33.91 56.06 -5.02
CA TYR A 21 33.36 57.14 -4.20
C TYR A 21 33.00 56.62 -2.81
N PHE A 22 32.20 55.55 -2.73
CA PHE A 22 31.77 54.96 -1.46
C PHE A 22 32.95 54.42 -0.63
N THR A 23 33.92 53.78 -1.29
CA THR A 23 35.15 53.30 -0.61
C THR A 23 36.00 54.46 -0.08
N GLY A 24 36.11 55.56 -0.84
CA GLY A 24 36.81 56.77 -0.42
C GLY A 24 36.13 57.45 0.77
N ASP A 25 34.80 57.52 0.76
CA ASP A 25 34.01 58.10 1.84
C ASP A 25 34.15 57.29 3.15
N MET A 26 34.12 55.96 3.08
CA MET A 26 34.40 55.10 4.25
C MET A 26 35.82 55.30 4.80
N ARG A 27 36.83 55.46 3.94
CA ARG A 27 38.22 55.74 4.36
C ARG A 27 38.36 57.11 5.01
N ASN A 28 37.71 58.14 4.46
CA ASN A 28 37.76 59.50 4.99
C ASN A 28 37.11 59.61 6.36
N GLN A 29 36.12 58.76 6.64
CA GLN A 29 35.49 58.64 7.97
C GLN A 29 36.29 57.74 8.93
N ALA A 30 37.47 57.26 8.53
CA ALA A 30 38.37 56.43 9.34
C ALA A 30 37.73 55.17 9.93
N TRP A 31 36.82 54.53 9.18
CA TRP A 31 36.26 53.25 9.61
C TRP A 31 37.31 52.14 9.53
N ASP A 32 37.36 51.33 10.58
CA ASP A 32 38.17 50.11 10.61
C ASP A 32 37.70 49.12 9.52
N LYS A 33 38.64 48.61 8.75
CA LYS A 33 38.35 47.81 7.56
C LYS A 33 37.68 46.48 7.92
N ASP A 34 38.19 45.79 8.94
CA ASP A 34 37.67 44.49 9.37
C ASP A 34 36.26 44.64 9.94
N ARG A 35 36.01 45.73 10.67
CA ARG A 35 34.68 46.08 11.16
C ARG A 35 33.71 46.41 10.03
N VAL A 36 34.16 47.09 8.98
CA VAL A 36 33.33 47.35 7.80
C VAL A 36 32.98 46.03 7.15
N GLU A 37 33.95 45.15 6.86
CA GLU A 37 33.71 43.84 6.24
C GLU A 37 32.72 42.98 7.06
N ALA A 38 32.87 42.93 8.38
CA ALA A 38 31.95 42.21 9.26
C ALA A 38 30.52 42.80 9.23
N LEU A 39 30.41 44.13 9.19
CA LEU A 39 29.11 44.80 9.01
C LEU A 39 28.52 44.49 7.65
N MET A 40 29.29 44.55 6.56
CA MET A 40 28.82 44.21 5.23
C MET A 40 28.21 42.82 5.19
N GLU A 41 28.90 41.80 5.72
CA GLU A 41 28.39 40.43 5.71
C GLU A 41 27.10 40.29 6.54
N SER A 42 26.98 41.00 7.67
CA SER A 42 25.79 40.95 8.52
C SER A 42 24.50 41.49 7.88
N TYR A 43 24.61 42.32 6.84
CA TYR A 43 23.45 42.88 6.11
C TYR A 43 23.05 42.04 4.90
N ARG A 44 23.75 40.93 4.63
CA ARG A 44 23.39 40.02 3.55
C ARG A 44 22.03 39.38 3.85
N VAL A 45 21.17 39.31 2.83
CA VAL A 45 19.92 38.55 2.93
C VAL A 45 20.26 37.06 2.96
N LEU A 46 19.96 36.40 4.08
CA LEU A 46 20.08 34.97 4.24
C LEU A 46 18.86 34.27 3.62
N LEU A 47 19.09 33.07 3.07
CA LEU A 47 17.99 32.18 2.70
C LEU A 47 17.18 31.82 3.94
N SER A 48 15.87 31.84 3.85
CA SER A 48 14.99 31.36 4.91
C SER A 48 15.26 29.87 5.23
N THR A 49 14.87 29.44 6.43
CA THR A 49 14.96 28.02 6.83
C THR A 49 14.21 27.09 5.87
N GLY A 50 13.09 27.56 5.29
CA GLY A 50 12.34 26.86 4.27
C GLY A 50 13.11 26.73 2.95
N GLU A 51 13.73 27.80 2.45
CA GLU A 51 14.56 27.74 1.23
C GLU A 51 15.79 26.85 1.41
N ILE A 52 16.42 26.88 2.59
CA ILE A 52 17.52 25.98 2.94
C ILE A 52 17.05 24.52 2.88
N ARG A 53 15.87 24.21 3.45
CA ARG A 53 15.25 22.88 3.37
C ARG A 53 15.03 22.46 1.92
N GLU A 54 14.39 23.29 1.11
CA GLU A 54 14.09 22.97 -0.30
C GLU A 54 15.35 22.71 -1.13
N LEU A 55 16.38 23.55 -0.97
CA LEU A 55 17.65 23.37 -1.67
C LEU A 55 18.37 22.10 -1.23
N TYR A 56 18.35 21.79 0.06
CA TYR A 56 18.91 20.54 0.58
C TYR A 56 18.17 19.32 -0.01
N LEU A 57 16.84 19.29 0.07
CA LEU A 57 16.01 18.20 -0.43
C LEU A 57 16.15 17.98 -1.94
N ARG A 58 16.49 19.03 -2.71
CA ARG A 58 16.73 18.97 -4.16
C ARG A 58 18.20 18.68 -4.53
N GLY A 59 19.05 18.39 -3.55
CA GLY A 59 20.46 18.05 -3.79
C GLY A 59 21.34 19.24 -4.22
N MET A 60 20.90 20.47 -3.96
CA MET A 60 21.62 21.69 -4.39
C MET A 60 22.82 22.04 -3.49
N PHE A 61 23.00 21.34 -2.37
CA PHE A 61 24.12 21.52 -1.44
C PHE A 61 25.23 20.47 -1.58
N GLY A 62 25.19 19.63 -2.62
CA GLY A 62 26.13 18.53 -2.79
C GLY A 62 25.53 17.20 -2.35
N LYS A 63 26.36 16.30 -1.82
CA LYS A 63 25.94 14.95 -1.43
C LYS A 63 26.27 14.65 0.03
N ASP A 64 25.52 13.69 0.59
CA ASP A 64 25.83 13.02 1.85
C ASP A 64 26.13 13.99 3.01
N ASP A 65 27.20 13.73 3.76
CA ASP A 65 27.58 14.49 4.95
C ASP A 65 27.98 15.95 4.63
N GLU A 66 28.52 16.21 3.44
CA GLU A 66 28.86 17.58 3.01
C GLU A 66 27.61 18.43 2.82
N ALA A 67 26.58 17.88 2.16
CA ALA A 67 25.31 18.57 1.98
C ALA A 67 24.61 18.86 3.32
N LYS A 68 24.71 17.91 4.26
CA LYS A 68 24.19 18.07 5.62
C LYS A 68 24.94 19.15 6.40
N ALA A 69 26.28 19.15 6.34
CA ALA A 69 27.10 20.15 6.99
C ALA A 69 26.81 21.56 6.44
N GLU A 70 26.65 21.69 5.12
CA GLU A 70 26.30 22.95 4.46
C GLU A 70 24.92 23.45 4.90
N ALA A 71 23.90 22.58 4.92
CA ALA A 71 22.56 22.94 5.39
C ALA A 71 22.57 23.43 6.85
N ILE A 72 23.25 22.70 7.75
CA ILE A 72 23.37 23.08 9.17
C ILE A 72 24.11 24.41 9.32
N SER A 73 25.21 24.61 8.58
CA SER A 73 25.96 25.87 8.57
C SER A 73 25.07 27.05 8.16
N ARG A 74 24.25 26.90 7.11
CA ARG A 74 23.29 27.93 6.67
C ARG A 74 22.20 28.21 7.69
N LEU A 75 21.70 27.18 8.40
CA LEU A 75 20.76 27.39 9.50
C LEU A 75 21.40 28.20 10.64
N MET A 76 22.65 27.90 10.99
CA MET A 76 23.37 28.61 12.05
C MET A 76 23.61 30.09 11.74
N GLN A 77 23.67 30.48 10.46
CA GLN A 77 23.79 31.89 10.05
C GLN A 77 22.59 32.75 10.51
N HIS A 78 21.45 32.14 10.83
CA HIS A 78 20.30 32.83 11.44
C HIS A 78 20.45 33.08 12.94
N GLY A 79 21.61 32.79 13.53
CA GLY A 79 21.85 32.85 14.97
C GLY A 79 21.28 31.65 15.74
N ILE A 80 20.94 30.58 15.02
CA ILE A 80 20.47 29.32 15.60
C ILE A 80 21.68 28.54 16.14
N SER A 81 21.56 27.98 17.34
CA SER A 81 22.63 27.17 17.93
C SER A 81 22.91 25.94 17.08
N GLU A 82 24.12 25.39 17.11
CA GLU A 82 24.43 24.15 16.37
C GLU A 82 23.50 22.99 16.75
N SER A 83 23.15 22.89 18.05
CA SER A 83 22.21 21.89 18.56
C SER A 83 20.82 22.04 17.96
N ASP A 84 20.30 23.28 17.89
CA ASP A 84 18.97 23.54 17.35
C ASP A 84 18.95 23.45 15.82
N ALA A 85 20.04 23.83 15.15
CA ALA A 85 20.20 23.66 13.71
C ALA A 85 20.19 22.17 13.32
N LYS A 86 20.85 21.30 14.10
CA LYS A 86 20.76 19.84 13.93
C LYS A 86 19.34 19.32 14.13
N GLN A 87 18.60 19.83 15.10
CA GLN A 87 17.19 19.47 15.33
C GLN A 87 16.29 19.93 14.18
N LEU A 88 16.42 21.18 13.73
CA LEU A 88 15.67 21.69 12.57
C LEU A 88 15.98 20.91 11.30
N PHE A 89 17.24 20.54 11.09
CA PHE A 89 17.63 19.69 9.97
C PHE A 89 16.94 18.32 10.04
N SER A 90 16.81 17.73 11.22
CA SER A 90 16.16 16.41 11.38
C SER A 90 14.69 16.37 10.95
N ILE A 91 14.01 17.53 10.92
CA ILE A 91 12.62 17.66 10.47
C ILE A 91 12.48 18.12 9.02
N PHE A 92 13.57 18.17 8.25
CA PHE A 92 13.50 18.50 6.81
C PHE A 92 12.73 17.46 6.03
N PHE A 93 12.94 16.18 6.37
CA PHE A 93 12.25 15.08 5.73
C PHE A 93 10.82 14.95 6.24
N TYR A 94 9.92 14.69 5.31
CA TYR A 94 8.55 14.36 5.58
C TYR A 94 8.47 13.06 6.37
N ILE A 95 7.72 13.10 7.47
CA ILE A 95 7.35 11.92 8.23
C ILE A 95 5.93 11.54 7.80
N PRO A 96 5.74 10.34 7.23
CA PRO A 96 4.41 9.83 6.88
C PRO A 96 3.44 9.90 8.07
N PRO A 97 2.15 10.19 7.83
CA PRO A 97 1.14 10.20 8.88
C PRO A 97 0.97 8.79 9.46
N ALA A 98 0.49 8.73 10.70
CA ALA A 98 0.22 7.46 11.38
C ALA A 98 -0.72 6.54 10.57
N ALA A 99 -1.66 7.09 9.81
CA ALA A 99 -2.54 6.32 8.94
C ALA A 99 -1.77 5.53 7.86
N ASP A 100 -0.76 6.14 7.25
CA ASP A 100 0.07 5.47 6.25
C ASP A 100 0.93 4.40 6.91
N MET A 101 1.51 4.69 8.07
CA MET A 101 2.30 3.72 8.83
C MET A 101 1.47 2.48 9.26
N ILE A 102 0.21 2.70 9.68
CA ILE A 102 -0.72 1.60 9.99
C ILE A 102 -1.03 0.81 8.71
N ASN A 103 -1.31 1.49 7.59
CA ASN A 103 -1.55 0.83 6.31
C ASN A 103 -0.33 0.03 5.83
N TRP A 104 0.89 0.48 6.12
CA TRP A 104 2.12 -0.26 5.80
C TRP A 104 2.28 -1.51 6.63
N ALA A 105 2.01 -1.44 7.94
CA ALA A 105 2.00 -2.61 8.80
C ALA A 105 0.97 -3.64 8.30
N ALA A 106 -0.23 -3.17 7.93
CA ALA A 106 -1.31 -3.98 7.36
C ALA A 106 -0.99 -4.59 5.98
N LYS A 107 -0.08 -3.98 5.21
CA LYS A 107 0.35 -4.49 3.90
C LYS A 107 1.68 -5.24 3.95
N GLU A 108 2.08 -5.70 5.14
CA GLU A 108 3.28 -6.53 5.33
C GLU A 108 4.58 -5.86 4.81
N VAL A 109 4.62 -4.52 4.79
CA VAL A 109 5.74 -3.70 4.25
C VAL A 109 7.06 -3.93 5.00
N PHE A 110 6.98 -4.40 6.24
CA PHE A 110 8.12 -4.61 7.14
C PHE A 110 8.50 -6.08 7.31
N GLU A 111 7.75 -7.01 6.71
CA GLU A 111 7.94 -8.44 6.91
C GLU A 111 8.79 -9.02 5.77
N PRO A 112 10.04 -9.47 6.04
CA PRO A 112 10.97 -9.90 4.99
C PRO A 112 10.46 -11.07 4.14
N ASP A 113 9.77 -12.02 4.77
CA ASP A 113 9.18 -13.18 4.10
C ASP A 113 8.05 -12.79 3.14
N ALA A 114 7.21 -11.82 3.52
CA ALA A 114 6.18 -11.28 2.63
C ALA A 114 6.78 -10.47 1.48
N ILE A 115 7.79 -9.64 1.75
CA ILE A 115 8.48 -8.84 0.72
C ILE A 115 9.08 -9.74 -0.35
N GLU A 116 9.80 -10.79 0.05
CA GLU A 116 10.42 -11.74 -0.88
C GLU A 116 9.36 -12.55 -1.62
N ARG A 117 8.38 -13.12 -0.90
CA ARG A 117 7.36 -13.99 -1.48
C ARG A 117 6.49 -13.28 -2.52
N TYR A 118 6.11 -12.03 -2.26
CA TYR A 118 5.20 -11.25 -3.13
C TYR A 118 5.94 -10.28 -4.04
N GLY A 119 7.27 -10.22 -3.99
CA GLY A 119 8.06 -9.32 -4.81
C GLY A 119 7.76 -7.84 -4.55
N LEU A 120 7.55 -7.44 -3.29
CA LEU A 120 7.09 -6.08 -2.97
C LEU A 120 8.13 -5.00 -3.30
N ASP A 121 9.40 -5.39 -3.46
CA ASP A 121 10.52 -4.54 -3.89
C ASP A 121 10.73 -4.51 -5.40
N GLU A 122 10.03 -5.35 -6.16
CA GLU A 122 10.19 -5.42 -7.61
C GLU A 122 9.87 -4.08 -8.25
N GLU A 123 10.56 -3.77 -9.36
CA GLU A 123 10.39 -2.53 -10.12
C GLU A 123 10.68 -1.21 -9.35
N PHE A 124 11.11 -1.26 -8.08
CA PHE A 124 11.42 -0.04 -7.29
C PHE A 124 12.51 0.83 -7.94
N GLU A 125 13.53 0.19 -8.53
CA GLU A 125 14.65 0.87 -9.20
C GLU A 125 14.22 1.66 -10.46
N LEU A 126 12.99 1.47 -10.95
CA LEU A 126 12.44 2.23 -12.08
C LEU A 126 11.91 3.60 -11.67
N LEU A 127 11.76 3.85 -10.36
CA LEU A 127 11.26 5.13 -9.84
C LEU A 127 12.29 6.25 -9.96
N ASP A 128 11.82 7.42 -10.39
CA ASP A 128 12.56 8.66 -10.23
C ASP A 128 12.43 9.19 -8.80
N LEU A 129 13.37 8.81 -7.94
CA LEU A 129 13.42 9.25 -6.53
C LEU A 129 13.57 10.77 -6.38
N SER A 130 13.96 11.51 -7.43
CA SER A 130 14.05 12.97 -7.37
C SER A 130 12.69 13.64 -7.17
N LEU A 131 11.61 13.01 -7.66
CA LEU A 131 10.23 13.50 -7.46
C LEU A 131 9.80 13.39 -5.99
N PHE A 132 10.16 12.28 -5.34
CA PHE A 132 9.91 12.04 -3.92
C PHE A 132 10.75 12.98 -3.04
N ALA A 133 12.03 13.15 -3.38
CA ALA A 133 12.93 14.05 -2.69
C ALA A 133 12.43 15.51 -2.71
N GLN A 134 11.87 15.98 -3.84
CA GLN A 134 11.24 17.31 -3.94
C GLN A 134 10.05 17.49 -2.97
N ALA A 135 9.33 16.41 -2.65
CA ALA A 135 8.26 16.42 -1.64
C ALA A 135 8.80 16.25 -0.20
N GLY A 136 10.11 16.07 -0.03
CA GLY A 136 10.75 15.76 1.24
C GLY A 136 10.64 14.31 1.68
N ILE A 137 10.19 13.42 0.81
CA ILE A 137 10.07 11.98 1.10
C ILE A 137 11.48 11.37 0.94
N SER A 138 11.97 10.71 2.00
CA SER A 138 13.27 10.04 1.94
C SER A 138 13.20 8.78 1.05
N PRO A 139 14.34 8.28 0.52
CA PRO A 139 14.36 7.05 -0.26
C PRO A 139 13.75 5.85 0.47
N GLU A 140 13.98 5.76 1.78
CA GLU A 140 13.40 4.73 2.64
C GLU A 140 11.86 4.82 2.67
N GLN A 141 11.30 6.02 2.85
CA GLN A 141 9.85 6.19 2.88
C GLN A 141 9.23 5.98 1.50
N ALA A 142 9.91 6.40 0.43
CA ALA A 142 9.48 6.08 -0.94
C ALA A 142 9.39 4.56 -1.14
N LYS A 143 10.35 3.79 -0.61
CA LYS A 143 10.34 2.33 -0.65
C LYS A 143 9.18 1.73 0.15
N ASN A 144 8.84 2.28 1.31
CA ASN A 144 7.68 1.82 2.09
C ASN A 144 6.35 2.10 1.35
N TYR A 145 6.21 3.29 0.76
CA TYR A 145 5.06 3.60 -0.10
C TYR A 145 4.99 2.64 -1.29
N TRP A 146 6.13 2.32 -1.91
CA TRP A 146 6.19 1.35 -2.99
C TRP A 146 5.74 -0.04 -2.52
N ARG A 147 6.29 -0.61 -1.45
CA ARG A 147 5.82 -1.91 -0.97
C ARG A 147 4.31 -1.95 -0.69
N ALA A 148 3.74 -0.84 -0.25
CA ALA A 148 2.30 -0.71 0.00
C ALA A 148 1.45 -0.38 -1.24
N HIS A 149 2.04 -0.06 -2.40
CA HIS A 149 1.29 0.44 -3.55
C HIS A 149 0.57 -0.67 -4.33
N TRP A 150 1.05 -1.91 -4.23
CA TRP A 150 0.55 -3.04 -4.99
C TRP A 150 -0.95 -3.30 -4.76
N GLN A 151 -1.60 -3.75 -5.83
CA GLN A 151 -2.97 -4.26 -5.81
C GLN A 151 -2.93 -5.78 -5.84
N HIS A 152 -3.48 -6.41 -4.81
CA HIS A 152 -3.54 -7.87 -4.72
C HIS A 152 -4.81 -8.42 -5.38
N PRO A 153 -4.78 -9.67 -5.88
CA PRO A 153 -5.96 -10.31 -6.45
C PRO A 153 -7.11 -10.34 -5.43
N GLY A 154 -8.35 -10.18 -5.91
CA GLY A 154 -9.54 -10.30 -5.08
C GLY A 154 -9.89 -11.76 -4.77
N LEU A 155 -10.80 -11.97 -3.80
CA LEU A 155 -11.19 -13.29 -3.33
C LEU A 155 -11.60 -14.25 -4.46
N ASN A 156 -12.43 -13.81 -5.41
CA ASN A 156 -12.87 -14.67 -6.52
C ASN A 156 -11.69 -15.15 -7.36
N THR A 157 -10.69 -14.31 -7.59
CA THR A 157 -9.47 -14.70 -8.33
C THR A 157 -8.64 -15.69 -7.53
N ILE A 158 -8.51 -15.49 -6.22
CA ILE A 158 -7.80 -16.42 -5.33
C ILE A 158 -8.47 -17.79 -5.28
N GLN A 159 -9.81 -17.83 -5.29
CA GLN A 159 -10.57 -19.08 -5.36
C GLN A 159 -10.31 -19.82 -6.68
N GLU A 160 -10.23 -19.11 -7.81
CA GLU A 160 -9.87 -19.74 -9.08
C GLU A 160 -8.44 -20.27 -9.08
N LEU A 161 -7.49 -19.56 -8.44
CA LEU A 161 -6.12 -20.08 -8.25
C LEU A 161 -6.14 -21.36 -7.43
N LEU A 162 -6.84 -21.36 -6.28
CA LEU A 162 -6.97 -22.53 -5.40
C LEU A 162 -7.47 -23.78 -6.13
N HIS A 163 -8.34 -23.63 -7.14
CA HIS A 163 -8.93 -24.78 -7.84
C HIS A 163 -8.19 -25.18 -9.12
N ARG A 164 -7.41 -24.29 -9.71
CA ARG A 164 -6.86 -24.49 -11.07
C ARG A 164 -5.34 -24.56 -11.13
N THR A 165 -4.64 -24.26 -10.05
CA THR A 165 -3.18 -24.26 -10.00
C THR A 165 -2.66 -25.05 -8.81
N ASP A 166 -1.37 -24.95 -8.55
CA ASP A 166 -0.69 -25.45 -7.34
C ASP A 166 -0.89 -24.56 -6.09
N PHE A 167 -1.75 -23.55 -6.18
CA PHE A 167 -2.08 -22.67 -5.05
C PHE A 167 -2.87 -23.43 -3.98
N THR A 168 -2.41 -23.37 -2.74
CA THR A 168 -2.95 -24.17 -1.63
C THR A 168 -3.78 -23.33 -0.65
N GLN A 169 -4.49 -24.02 0.25
CA GLN A 169 -5.17 -23.38 1.38
C GLN A 169 -4.19 -22.58 2.26
N ALA A 170 -2.97 -23.09 2.47
CA ALA A 170 -1.94 -22.37 3.23
C ALA A 170 -1.53 -21.07 2.51
N ASP A 171 -1.45 -21.08 1.18
CA ASP A 171 -1.19 -19.86 0.41
C ASP A 171 -2.36 -18.86 0.51
N MET A 172 -3.60 -19.36 0.53
CA MET A 172 -4.80 -18.54 0.77
C MET A 172 -4.79 -17.90 2.17
N GLU A 173 -4.33 -18.63 3.19
CA GLU A 173 -4.20 -18.13 4.55
C GLU A 173 -3.19 -17.00 4.66
N GLN A 174 -2.05 -17.11 3.97
CA GLN A 174 -1.08 -16.02 3.86
C GLN A 174 -1.66 -14.83 3.08
N TRP A 175 -2.40 -15.08 2.00
CA TRP A 175 -3.08 -14.01 1.26
C TRP A 175 -4.09 -13.26 2.14
N PHE A 176 -4.87 -13.93 2.99
CA PHE A 176 -5.79 -13.25 3.91
C PHE A 176 -5.09 -12.29 4.87
N ARG A 177 -3.87 -12.61 5.28
CA ARG A 177 -3.04 -11.71 6.08
C ARG A 177 -2.66 -10.48 5.24
N LEU A 178 -2.11 -10.70 4.05
CA LEU A 178 -1.71 -9.63 3.11
C LEU A 178 -2.83 -8.63 2.76
N VAL A 179 -4.09 -9.09 2.69
CA VAL A 179 -5.25 -8.23 2.37
C VAL A 179 -6.11 -7.88 3.58
N GLU A 180 -5.61 -8.10 4.79
CA GLU A 180 -6.25 -7.71 6.06
C GLU A 180 -7.64 -8.33 6.29
N ILE A 181 -7.85 -9.58 5.85
CA ILE A 181 -9.08 -10.33 6.18
C ILE A 181 -8.98 -10.85 7.63
N PRO A 182 -9.91 -10.46 8.53
CA PRO A 182 -9.87 -10.87 9.92
C PRO A 182 -9.92 -12.40 10.10
N PRO A 183 -9.20 -12.97 11.08
CA PRO A 183 -9.17 -14.42 11.32
C PRO A 183 -10.55 -15.09 11.41
N PHE A 184 -11.54 -14.40 12.00
CA PHE A 184 -12.92 -14.88 12.11
C PHE A 184 -13.55 -15.33 10.78
N TRP A 185 -13.19 -14.67 9.67
CA TRP A 185 -13.76 -14.95 8.35
C TRP A 185 -12.99 -16.00 7.56
N ARG A 186 -11.70 -16.23 7.86
CA ARG A 186 -10.78 -16.99 6.99
C ARG A 186 -11.26 -18.42 6.73
N GLU A 187 -11.54 -19.17 7.79
CA GLU A 187 -12.05 -20.55 7.67
C GLU A 187 -13.39 -20.62 6.93
N LYS A 188 -14.26 -19.62 7.14
CA LYS A 188 -15.58 -19.55 6.49
C LYS A 188 -15.44 -19.29 4.99
N LEU A 189 -14.55 -18.38 4.62
CA LEU A 189 -14.26 -18.05 3.22
C LEU A 189 -13.59 -19.23 2.48
N ILE A 190 -12.70 -19.95 3.16
CA ILE A 190 -12.13 -21.20 2.62
C ILE A 190 -13.22 -22.24 2.41
N ALA A 191 -14.07 -22.47 3.42
CA ALA A 191 -15.13 -23.48 3.32
C ALA A 191 -16.07 -23.25 2.14
N ILE A 192 -16.48 -22.00 1.88
CA ILE A 192 -17.36 -21.67 0.75
C ILE A 192 -16.64 -21.59 -0.60
N SER A 193 -15.32 -21.79 -0.63
CA SER A 193 -14.57 -21.82 -1.89
C SER A 193 -14.86 -23.13 -2.64
N TYR A 194 -15.16 -24.22 -1.93
CA TYR A 194 -15.48 -25.50 -2.55
C TYR A 194 -16.96 -25.62 -2.92
N SER A 195 -17.23 -26.19 -4.09
CA SER A 195 -18.60 -26.43 -4.54
C SER A 195 -19.29 -27.50 -3.68
N PRO A 196 -20.53 -27.25 -3.20
CA PRO A 196 -21.34 -28.31 -2.60
C PRO A 196 -21.76 -29.33 -3.66
N PHE A 197 -22.27 -30.48 -3.22
CA PHE A 197 -22.88 -31.45 -4.14
C PHE A 197 -24.02 -30.82 -4.94
N THR A 198 -24.16 -31.20 -6.21
CA THR A 198 -25.32 -30.77 -6.99
C THR A 198 -26.58 -31.51 -6.53
N ARG A 199 -27.76 -30.92 -6.74
CA ARG A 199 -29.05 -31.60 -6.49
C ARG A 199 -29.18 -32.94 -7.23
N VAL A 200 -28.53 -33.08 -8.38
CA VAL A 200 -28.54 -34.34 -9.14
C VAL A 200 -27.70 -35.40 -8.44
N ASP A 201 -26.51 -35.02 -7.98
CA ASP A 201 -25.60 -35.92 -7.29
C ASP A 201 -26.15 -36.34 -5.94
N ILE A 202 -26.73 -35.41 -5.16
CA ILE A 202 -27.39 -35.72 -3.88
C ILE A 202 -28.44 -36.84 -4.07
N ARG A 203 -29.26 -36.76 -5.12
CA ARG A 203 -30.29 -37.79 -5.40
C ARG A 203 -29.71 -39.13 -5.78
N ARG A 204 -28.67 -39.12 -6.61
CA ARG A 204 -27.98 -40.35 -7.02
C ARG A 204 -27.31 -41.00 -5.82
N MET A 205 -26.58 -40.22 -5.03
CA MET A 205 -25.89 -40.70 -3.83
C MET A 205 -26.87 -41.22 -2.78
N TYR A 206 -28.03 -40.59 -2.58
CA TYR A 206 -29.07 -41.14 -1.72
C TYR A 206 -29.59 -42.48 -2.22
N ARG A 207 -29.93 -42.59 -3.52
CA ARG A 207 -30.42 -43.84 -4.12
C ARG A 207 -29.44 -45.00 -4.00
N GLU A 208 -28.14 -44.73 -4.17
CA GLU A 208 -27.09 -45.73 -4.02
C GLU A 208 -26.70 -45.96 -2.54
N ALA A 209 -27.49 -45.46 -1.58
CA ALA A 209 -27.25 -45.54 -0.14
C ALA A 209 -25.89 -44.98 0.34
N ILE A 210 -25.32 -44.04 -0.42
CA ILE A 210 -24.09 -43.33 -0.06
C ILE A 210 -24.38 -42.22 0.95
N LEU A 211 -25.53 -41.54 0.81
CA LEU A 211 -26.00 -40.54 1.78
C LEU A 211 -27.22 -41.07 2.53
N SER A 212 -27.25 -40.84 3.83
CA SER A 212 -28.44 -40.97 4.67
C SER A 212 -29.42 -39.81 4.45
N GLU A 213 -30.67 -39.95 4.91
CA GLU A 213 -31.67 -38.87 4.87
C GLU A 213 -31.17 -37.58 5.55
N ALA A 214 -30.49 -37.70 6.70
CA ALA A 214 -29.94 -36.57 7.41
C ALA A 214 -28.82 -35.86 6.62
N GLU A 215 -27.98 -36.62 5.92
CA GLU A 215 -26.92 -36.06 5.06
C GLU A 215 -27.50 -35.44 3.78
N VAL A 216 -28.62 -35.95 3.26
CA VAL A 216 -29.35 -35.29 2.15
C VAL A 216 -29.89 -33.94 2.59
N LEU A 217 -30.45 -33.84 3.80
CA LEU A 217 -30.92 -32.57 4.35
C LEU A 217 -29.78 -31.56 4.46
N GLU A 218 -28.65 -31.98 5.03
CA GLU A 218 -27.47 -31.13 5.18
C GLU A 218 -26.89 -30.69 3.82
N ALA A 219 -26.75 -31.62 2.87
CA ALA A 219 -26.26 -31.30 1.52
C ALA A 219 -27.18 -30.30 0.79
N ASN A 220 -28.51 -30.39 0.98
CA ASN A 220 -29.43 -29.39 0.45
C ASN A 220 -29.23 -28.01 1.10
N LYS A 221 -28.95 -27.94 2.41
CA LYS A 221 -28.64 -26.66 3.08
C LYS A 221 -27.35 -26.04 2.56
N GLN A 222 -26.32 -26.85 2.29
CA GLN A 222 -25.03 -26.39 1.77
C GLN A 222 -25.13 -25.78 0.36
N ILE A 223 -26.13 -26.15 -0.43
CA ILE A 223 -26.45 -25.47 -1.70
C ILE A 223 -26.95 -24.03 -1.47
N GLY A 224 -27.48 -23.73 -0.27
CA GLY A 224 -28.04 -22.44 0.11
C GLY A 224 -29.55 -22.43 0.32
N TYR A 225 -30.20 -23.60 0.40
CA TYR A 225 -31.62 -23.68 0.76
C TYR A 225 -31.81 -23.40 2.26
N ASP A 226 -32.87 -22.67 2.60
CA ASP A 226 -33.32 -22.55 3.98
C ASP A 226 -33.87 -23.89 4.52
N ASP A 227 -34.13 -23.96 5.83
CA ASP A 227 -34.58 -25.18 6.50
C ASP A 227 -35.85 -25.78 5.89
N TRP A 228 -36.81 -24.94 5.49
CA TRP A 228 -38.08 -25.41 4.94
C TRP A 228 -37.88 -26.01 3.54
N HIS A 229 -37.17 -25.30 2.67
CA HIS A 229 -36.89 -25.76 1.30
C HIS A 229 -36.01 -27.02 1.31
N ALA A 230 -34.98 -27.04 2.16
CA ALA A 230 -34.10 -28.18 2.30
C ALA A 230 -34.87 -29.43 2.79
N GLN A 231 -35.78 -29.26 3.76
CA GLN A 231 -36.63 -30.35 4.23
C GLN A 231 -37.56 -30.86 3.12
N LYS A 232 -38.24 -29.96 2.39
CA LYS A 232 -39.16 -30.38 1.31
C LYS A 232 -38.47 -31.07 0.16
N LEU A 233 -37.26 -30.65 -0.18
CA LEU A 233 -36.43 -31.37 -1.16
C LEU A 233 -36.02 -32.74 -0.62
N THR A 234 -35.62 -32.83 0.65
CA THR A 234 -35.26 -34.11 1.29
C THR A 234 -36.43 -35.09 1.28
N ASP A 235 -37.62 -34.68 1.74
CA ASP A 235 -38.85 -35.49 1.71
C ASP A 235 -39.13 -36.02 0.28
N TRP A 236 -38.95 -35.17 -0.73
CA TRP A 236 -39.16 -35.54 -2.13
C TRP A 236 -38.12 -36.54 -2.62
N ILE A 237 -36.85 -36.36 -2.26
CA ILE A 237 -35.76 -37.27 -2.63
C ILE A 237 -35.99 -38.64 -2.00
N VAL A 238 -36.26 -38.69 -0.69
CA VAL A 238 -36.53 -39.93 0.06
C VAL A 238 -37.68 -40.71 -0.57
N LYS A 239 -38.75 -40.02 -0.95
CA LYS A 239 -39.94 -40.64 -1.54
C LYS A 239 -39.70 -41.29 -2.91
N TYR A 240 -38.87 -40.67 -3.77
CA TYR A 240 -38.79 -41.05 -5.19
C TYR A 240 -37.45 -41.70 -5.60
N TYR A 241 -36.49 -41.73 -4.69
CA TYR A 241 -35.14 -42.25 -4.89
C TYR A 241 -34.72 -43.18 -3.73
N SER A 242 -35.67 -43.83 -3.08
CA SER A 242 -35.38 -44.79 -2.00
C SER A 242 -34.40 -45.87 -2.48
N PRO A 243 -33.38 -46.25 -1.68
CA PRO A 243 -32.51 -47.38 -2.00
C PRO A 243 -33.25 -48.71 -2.15
N ASP A 244 -34.38 -48.84 -1.46
CA ASP A 244 -35.26 -50.01 -1.52
C ASP A 244 -36.23 -49.99 -2.72
N ASP A 245 -36.11 -49.00 -3.61
CA ASP A 245 -36.86 -48.94 -4.86
C ASP A 245 -36.39 -50.08 -5.80
N THR A 246 -37.15 -51.18 -5.81
CA THR A 246 -36.80 -52.50 -6.39
C THR A 246 -36.72 -52.54 -7.91
N GLY A 247 -36.83 -51.39 -8.60
CA GLY A 247 -36.72 -51.31 -10.05
C GLY A 247 -38.05 -51.48 -10.80
N GLU A 248 -39.14 -51.88 -10.15
CA GLU A 248 -40.49 -51.88 -10.77
C GLU A 248 -40.94 -50.46 -11.13
N ASP A 249 -40.69 -49.46 -10.28
CA ASP A 249 -40.95 -48.04 -10.58
C ASP A 249 -39.96 -47.45 -11.60
N LYS A 250 -38.77 -48.07 -11.73
CA LYS A 250 -37.74 -47.68 -12.70
C LYS A 250 -38.10 -48.15 -14.11
N GLU A 251 -38.54 -49.40 -14.26
CA GLU A 251 -39.11 -49.91 -15.51
C GLU A 251 -40.35 -49.13 -15.91
N ALA A 252 -41.25 -48.81 -14.98
CA ALA A 252 -42.43 -47.98 -15.27
C ALA A 252 -42.05 -46.58 -15.79
N ARG A 253 -41.04 -45.93 -15.21
CA ARG A 253 -40.54 -44.60 -15.63
C ARG A 253 -39.77 -44.63 -16.96
N ASP A 254 -38.95 -45.65 -17.19
CA ASP A 254 -38.21 -45.82 -18.44
C ASP A 254 -39.15 -46.24 -19.59
N MET A 255 -40.18 -47.04 -19.30
CA MET A 255 -41.29 -47.34 -20.21
C MET A 255 -42.06 -46.07 -20.58
N THR A 256 -42.42 -45.21 -19.63
CA THR A 256 -43.14 -43.96 -19.95
C THR A 256 -42.29 -43.04 -20.84
N LYS A 257 -40.97 -42.98 -20.61
CA LYS A 257 -40.07 -42.16 -21.43
C LYS A 257 -39.95 -42.70 -22.85
N THR A 258 -39.89 -44.02 -23.01
CA THR A 258 -39.85 -44.71 -24.30
C THR A 258 -41.17 -44.56 -25.06
N GLU A 259 -42.30 -44.70 -24.38
CA GLU A 259 -43.64 -44.53 -24.96
C GLU A 259 -43.90 -43.09 -25.42
N ILE A 260 -43.43 -42.09 -24.66
CA ILE A 260 -43.52 -40.68 -25.07
C ILE A 260 -42.69 -40.42 -26.33
N LEU A 261 -41.46 -40.95 -26.43
CA LEU A 261 -40.62 -40.79 -27.62
C LEU A 261 -41.22 -41.47 -28.85
N ASN A 262 -41.82 -42.64 -28.69
CA ASN A 262 -42.51 -43.36 -29.78
C ASN A 262 -43.82 -42.69 -30.21
N GLY A 263 -44.40 -41.81 -29.39
CA GLY A 263 -45.61 -41.04 -29.73
C GLY A 263 -45.35 -39.77 -30.54
N TYR A 264 -44.08 -39.41 -30.78
CA TYR A 264 -43.67 -38.27 -31.62
C TYR A 264 -43.12 -38.69 -32.99
N GLU A 265 -43.07 -39.99 -33.31
CA GLU A 265 -42.89 -40.53 -34.66
C GLU A 265 -44.25 -40.70 -35.38
#